data_AF-A0A3L6RNP9-F1
#
_entry.id   AF-A0A3L6RNP9-F1
#
_cell.length_a   1.000
_cell.length_b   1.000
_cell.length_c   1.000
_cell.angle_alpha   90.00
_cell.angle_beta   90.00
_cell.angle_gamma   90.00
#
_symmetry.space_group_name_H-M   'P 1'
#
loop_
_entity.id
_entity.type
_entity.pdbx_description
1 polymer ?
#
loop_
_entity_poly.entity_id
_entity_poly.type
_entity_poly.pdbx_seq_one_letter_code
_entity_poly.pdbx_strand_id
1 'polypeptide(L)'
;MAAPRAATASAKQVTRRNFAEAVRELGAQLESCDYVAVAAQKTGAPTGWRRALPVDTAETAYLKAKLAAESFQPLQIAVCPFLLRKSSPSTLVAYP
;
A
#
# COMPACT_ATOMS: atom_id res chain seq x y z
N MET A 1 3.24 -26.51 -8.60
CA MET A 1 2.91 -25.14 -9.02
C MET A 1 4.09 -24.25 -8.69
N ALA A 2 4.81 -23.76 -9.70
CA ALA A 2 5.97 -22.89 -9.50
C ALA A 2 5.48 -21.47 -9.19
N ALA A 3 5.98 -20.87 -8.10
CA ALA A 3 5.71 -19.47 -7.78
C ALA A 3 6.25 -18.57 -8.90
N PRO A 4 5.51 -17.51 -9.31
CA PRO A 4 6.01 -16.58 -10.31
C PRO A 4 7.30 -15.93 -9.79
N ARG A 5 8.36 -15.95 -10.59
CA ARG A 5 9.62 -15.25 -10.29
C ARG A 5 9.31 -13.76 -10.19
N ALA A 6 9.27 -13.23 -8.97
CA ALA A 6 9.26 -11.81 -8.75
C ALA A 6 10.58 -11.26 -9.33
N ALA A 7 10.48 -10.44 -10.37
CA ALA A 7 11.60 -9.61 -10.78
C ALA A 7 12.01 -8.77 -9.55
N THR A 8 13.31 -8.65 -9.30
CA THR A 8 13.85 -7.75 -8.29
C THR A 8 13.61 -6.31 -8.73
N ALA A 9 12.38 -5.84 -8.57
CA ALA A 9 11.99 -4.47 -8.82
C ALA A 9 12.43 -3.66 -7.59
N SER A 10 13.42 -2.79 -7.78
CA SER A 10 13.83 -1.84 -6.75
C SER A 10 12.77 -0.75 -6.68
N ALA A 11 12.02 -0.69 -5.57
CA ALA A 11 11.05 0.35 -5.33
C ALA A 11 11.71 1.74 -5.35
N LYS A 12 11.06 2.73 -5.97
CA LYS A 12 11.60 4.10 -6.01
C LYS A 12 11.50 4.74 -4.62
N GLN A 13 12.64 5.04 -4.00
CA GLN A 13 12.64 5.73 -2.71
C GLN A 13 12.31 7.22 -2.91
N VAL A 14 11.11 7.60 -2.49
CA VAL A 14 10.64 8.98 -2.51
C VAL A 14 10.98 9.66 -1.18
N THR A 15 11.66 10.79 -1.27
CA THR A 15 12.03 11.67 -0.16
C THR A 15 11.52 13.08 -0.46
N ARG A 16 11.65 14.00 0.49
CA ARG A 16 11.23 15.40 0.31
C ARG A 16 11.88 16.07 -0.92
N ARG A 17 13.08 15.64 -1.33
CA ARG A 17 13.83 16.25 -2.43
C ARG A 17 13.28 15.89 -3.83
N ASN A 18 12.78 14.67 -4.00
CA ASN A 18 12.29 14.15 -5.29
C ASN A 18 10.77 13.97 -5.30
N PHE A 19 10.06 14.43 -4.26
CA PHE A 19 8.63 14.21 -4.07
C PHE A 19 7.78 14.73 -5.24
N ALA A 20 8.01 15.98 -5.66
CA ALA A 20 7.20 16.60 -6.72
C ALA A 20 7.31 15.86 -8.06
N GLU A 21 8.53 15.44 -8.42
CA GLU A 21 8.79 14.68 -9.63
C GLU A 21 8.20 13.27 -9.54
N ALA A 22 8.45 12.56 -8.44
CA ALA A 22 7.96 11.21 -8.23
C ALA A 22 6.43 11.12 -8.20
N VAL A 23 5.73 12.10 -7.62
CA VAL A 23 4.25 12.15 -7.62
C VAL A 23 3.71 12.37 -9.04
N ARG A 24 4.40 13.17 -9.84
CA ARG A 24 4.03 13.41 -11.25
C ARG A 24 4.19 12.15 -12.10
N GLU A 25 5.31 11.46 -11.95
CA GLU A 25 5.56 10.18 -12.61
C GLU A 25 4.55 9.11 -12.18
N LEU A 26 4.28 9.03 -10.86
CA LEU A 26 3.27 8.13 -10.31
C LEU A 26 1.89 8.42 -10.93
N GLY A 27 1.50 9.70 -11.05
CA GLY A 27 0.25 10.10 -11.70
C GLY A 27 0.13 9.55 -13.12
N ALA A 28 1.19 9.70 -13.94
CA ALA A 28 1.21 9.17 -15.30
C ALA A 28 1.16 7.62 -15.33
N GLN A 29 1.78 6.94 -14.38
CA GLN A 29 1.70 5.48 -14.27
C GLN A 29 0.30 5.01 -13.87
N LEU A 30 -0.35 5.72 -12.94
CA LEU A 30 -1.70 5.41 -12.45
C LEU A 30 -2.75 5.45 -13.57
N GLU A 31 -2.63 6.35 -14.54
CA GLU A 31 -3.52 6.41 -15.71
C GLU A 31 -3.47 5.15 -16.58
N SER A 32 -2.33 4.45 -16.56
CA SER A 32 -2.10 3.25 -17.37
C SER A 32 -2.31 1.93 -16.62
N CYS A 33 -2.53 1.96 -15.30
CA CYS A 33 -2.61 0.77 -14.45
C CYS A 33 -4.06 0.36 -14.16
N ASP A 34 -4.27 -0.94 -13.90
CA ASP A 34 -5.60 -1.49 -13.57
C ASP A 34 -5.85 -1.54 -12.06
N TYR A 35 -4.79 -1.77 -11.27
CA TYR A 35 -4.88 -1.90 -9.81
C TYR A 35 -3.76 -1.13 -9.13
N VAL A 36 -3.98 -0.74 -7.88
CA VAL A 36 -2.97 -0.05 -7.07
C VAL A 36 -3.00 -0.64 -5.67
N ALA A 37 -1.87 -1.16 -5.20
CA ALA A 37 -1.71 -1.46 -3.79
C ALA A 37 -1.13 -0.25 -3.06
N VAL A 38 -1.69 0.04 -1.89
CA VAL A 38 -1.19 1.07 -0.98
C VAL A 38 -0.93 0.42 0.37
N ALA A 39 0.24 0.68 0.92
CA ALA A 39 0.59 0.31 2.28
C ALA A 39 1.08 1.54 3.03
N ALA A 40 0.72 1.64 4.31
CA ALA A 40 1.18 2.72 5.18
C ALA A 40 1.83 2.15 6.43
N GLN A 41 3.06 2.58 6.69
CA GLN A 41 3.74 2.35 7.95
C GLN A 41 3.45 3.52 8.87
N LYS A 42 2.95 3.23 10.07
CA LYS A 42 2.63 4.22 11.11
C LYS A 42 3.78 4.32 12.12
N THR A 43 3.83 5.42 12.86
CA THR A 43 4.80 5.64 13.95
C THR A 43 4.66 4.65 15.11
N GLY A 44 3.50 3.98 15.21
CA GLY A 44 3.24 2.95 16.20
C GLY A 44 2.01 2.12 15.85
N ALA A 45 1.63 1.22 16.77
CA ALA A 45 0.48 0.35 16.63
C ALA A 45 -0.28 0.22 17.96
N PRO A 46 -1.61 0.11 17.93
CA PRO A 46 -2.39 -0.16 19.14
C PRO A 46 -2.06 -1.56 19.68
N THR A 47 -1.97 -1.68 21.01
CA THR A 47 -1.62 -2.93 21.71
C THR A 47 -2.75 -3.41 22.62
N GLY A 48 -2.71 -4.70 23.01
CA GLY A 48 -3.69 -5.30 23.90
C GLY A 48 -5.11 -5.25 23.36
N TRP A 49 -6.06 -4.82 24.19
CA TRP A 49 -7.48 -4.71 23.83
C TRP A 49 -7.79 -3.54 22.88
N ARG A 50 -6.85 -2.60 22.71
CA ARG A 50 -7.02 -1.43 21.83
C ARG A 50 -6.83 -1.74 20.35
N ARG A 51 -6.29 -2.92 20.00
CA ARG A 51 -6.24 -3.39 18.61
C ARG A 51 -7.53 -4.10 18.23
N ALA A 52 -7.85 -4.14 16.94
CA ALA A 52 -8.97 -4.96 16.46
C ALA A 52 -8.70 -6.45 16.75
N LEU A 53 -9.66 -7.11 17.40
CA LEU A 53 -9.62 -8.52 17.78
C LEU A 53 -10.71 -9.29 17.03
N PRO A 54 -10.56 -10.62 16.82
CA PRO A 54 -11.57 -11.42 16.11
C PRO A 54 -12.95 -11.46 16.81
N VAL A 55 -13.01 -11.16 18.10
CA VAL A 55 -14.24 -11.10 18.90
C VAL A 55 -14.99 -9.77 18.73
N ASP A 56 -14.35 -8.75 18.16
CA ASP A 56 -14.96 -7.43 18.01
C ASP A 56 -16.08 -7.43 16.97
N THR A 57 -17.14 -6.68 17.23
CA THR A 57 -18.12 -6.32 16.20
C THR A 57 -17.47 -5.41 15.16
N ALA A 58 -18.07 -5.31 13.96
CA ALA A 58 -17.59 -4.40 12.92
C ALA A 58 -17.48 -2.94 13.41
N GLU A 59 -18.45 -2.50 14.21
CA GLU A 59 -18.44 -1.18 14.83
C GLU A 59 -17.28 -1.02 15.83
N THR A 60 -17.08 -1.99 16.71
CA THR A 60 -15.98 -1.95 17.69
C THR A 60 -14.61 -1.97 17.00
N ALA A 61 -14.44 -2.80 15.97
CA ALA A 61 -13.24 -2.83 15.16
C ALA A 61 -12.98 -1.49 14.46
N TYR A 62 -14.02 -0.85 13.93
CA TYR A 62 -13.93 0.49 13.34
C TYR A 62 -13.50 1.54 14.37
N LEU A 63 -14.12 1.59 15.56
CA LEU A 63 -13.78 2.55 16.61
C LEU A 63 -12.33 2.39 17.08
N LYS A 64 -11.85 1.15 17.22
CA LYS A 64 -10.45 0.87 17.55
C LYS A 64 -9.49 1.28 16.42
N ALA A 65 -9.87 1.05 15.17
CA ALA A 65 -9.09 1.49 14.02
C ALA A 65 -9.01 3.02 13.93
N LYS A 66 -10.14 3.71 14.18
CA LYS A 66 -10.21 5.18 14.26
C LYS A 66 -9.30 5.71 15.35
N LEU A 67 -9.40 5.17 16.57
CA LEU A 67 -8.52 5.55 17.68
C LEU A 67 -7.04 5.40 17.31
N ALA A 68 -6.68 4.30 16.64
CA ALA A 68 -5.31 4.08 16.18
C ALA A 68 -4.88 5.09 15.09
N ALA A 69 -5.78 5.45 14.17
CA ALA A 69 -5.49 6.45 13.13
C ALA A 69 -5.32 7.86 13.70
N GLU A 70 -6.06 8.20 14.76
CA GLU A 70 -5.95 9.49 15.45
C GLU A 70 -4.73 9.56 16.39
N SER A 71 -4.27 8.41 16.89
CA SER A 71 -3.13 8.32 17.83
C SER A 71 -1.76 8.20 17.15
N PHE A 72 -1.70 7.63 15.95
CA PHE A 72 -0.43 7.33 15.25
C PHE A 72 -0.38 7.98 13.87
N GLN A 73 0.72 8.68 13.59
CA GLN A 73 0.92 9.35 12.31
C GLN A 73 1.49 8.38 11.26
N PRO A 74 1.14 8.53 9.97
CA PRO A 74 1.79 7.79 8.89
C PRO A 74 3.23 8.31 8.70
N LEU A 75 4.21 7.40 8.81
CA LEU A 75 5.63 7.68 8.64
C LEU A 75 6.09 7.45 7.20
N GLN A 76 5.63 6.38 6.58
CA GLN A 76 5.95 6.02 5.20
C GLN A 76 4.70 5.48 4.51
N ILE A 77 4.53 5.85 3.24
CA ILE A 77 3.48 5.33 2.37
C ILE A 77 4.17 4.70 1.17
N ALA A 78 3.88 3.42 0.93
CA ALA A 78 4.30 2.70 -0.25
C ALA A 78 3.11 2.56 -1.20
N VAL A 79 3.34 2.82 -2.47
CA VAL A 79 2.34 2.69 -3.53
C VAL A 79 2.94 1.82 -4.62
N CYS A 80 2.19 0.82 -5.07
CA CYS A 80 2.59 -0.03 -6.17
C CYS A 80 1.42 -0.18 -7.15
N PRO A 81 1.46 0.54 -8.29
CA PRO A 81 0.57 0.30 -9.40
C PRO A 81 0.86 -1.05 -10.07
N PHE A 82 -0.20 -1.74 -10.48
CA PHE A 82 -0.16 -3.00 -11.20
C PHE A 82 -0.95 -2.91 -12.49
N LEU A 83 -0.36 -3.48 -13.55
CA LEU A 83 -0.96 -3.60 -14.87
C LEU A 83 -1.19 -5.08 -15.19
N LEU A 84 -2.43 -5.42 -15.56
CA LEU A 84 -2.79 -6.75 -16.02
C LEU A 84 -2.59 -6.83 -17.55
N ARG A 85 -1.72 -7.74 -17.99
CA ARG A 85 -1.44 -7.85 -19.42
C ARG A 85 -2.62 -8.52 -20.14
N LYS A 86 -3.35 -7.76 -20.96
CA LYS A 86 -4.53 -8.26 -21.70
C LYS A 86 -4.23 -9.48 -22.59
N SER A 87 -3.01 -9.62 -23.09
CA SER A 87 -2.58 -10.77 -23.90
C SER A 87 -2.26 -12.04 -23.10
N SER A 88 -2.16 -11.95 -21.77
CA SER A 88 -1.87 -13.08 -20.89
C SER A 88 -2.48 -12.78 -19.52
N PRO A 89 -3.75 -13.17 -19.27
CA PRO A 89 -4.50 -12.75 -18.08
C PRO A 89 -3.93 -13.26 -16.75
N SER A 90 -2.94 -14.16 -16.78
CA SER A 90 -2.17 -14.61 -15.62
C SER A 90 -0.89 -13.82 -15.37
N THR A 91 -0.59 -12.79 -16.17
CA THR A 91 0.63 -11.99 -16.06
C THR A 91 0.31 -10.59 -15.52
N LEU A 92 0.77 -10.36 -14.29
CA LEU A 92 0.72 -9.08 -13.59
C LEU A 92 2.09 -8.39 -13.67
N VAL A 93 2.11 -7.12 -14.06
CA VAL A 93 3.33 -6.28 -14.04
C VAL A 93 3.20 -5.28 -12.90
N ALA A 94 4.21 -5.20 -12.04
CA ALA A 94 4.26 -4.29 -10.90
C ALA A 94 5.23 -3.14 -11.17
N TYR A 95 4.86 -1.93 -10.76
CA TYR A 95 5.68 -0.73 -10.86
C TYR A 95 5.92 -0.12 -9.45
N PRO A 96 6.76 -0.76 -8.60
CA PRO A 96 6.99 -0.30 -7.23
C PRO A 96 7.90 0.93 -7.11
#